data_AF-X1DNL9-F1
#
_entry.id   AF-X1DNL9-F1
#
_cell.length_a   1.000
_cell.length_b   1.000
_cell.length_c   1.000
_cell.angle_alpha   90.00
_cell.angle_beta   90.00
_cell.angle_gamma   90.00
#
_symmetry.space_group_name_H-M   'P 1'
#
loop_
_entity.id
_entity.type
_entity.pdbx_description
1 polymer ?
#
loop_
_entity_poly.entity_id
_entity_poly.type
_entity_poly.pdbx_seq_one_letter_code
_entity_poly.pdbx_strand_id
1 'polypeptide(L)'
;YTIGLFCMESFSYDNVIKISTEIFNKKLENILKMDISGGKFIVKDKNEEEAKVPLKEVTSLARDVCHYCSDLTSEFADISIGSIGSSAGWSSVITRTKVGNDLFNKLINDNLVEVKDLAEVKPGFGLVKKISGIKNSKCKKIEFNVKK
;
A
#
# COMPACT_ATOMS: atom_id res chain seq x y z
N TYR A 1 3.22 17.92 -11.16
CA TYR A 1 3.11 16.45 -11.24
C TYR A 1 2.58 15.92 -9.91
N THR A 2 2.11 14.68 -9.88
CA THR A 2 1.49 14.01 -8.74
C THR A 2 2.10 12.63 -8.53
N ILE A 3 2.39 12.27 -7.28
CA ILE A 3 2.90 10.95 -6.90
C ILE A 3 1.85 10.28 -6.02
N GLY A 4 1.31 9.16 -6.48
CA GLY A 4 0.31 8.38 -5.76
C GLY A 4 0.92 7.15 -5.10
N LEU A 5 0.47 6.83 -3.89
CA LEU A 5 0.89 5.61 -3.20
C LEU A 5 -0.06 4.46 -3.48
N PHE A 6 0.46 3.24 -3.50
CA PHE A 6 -0.42 2.07 -3.47
C PHE A 6 -1.14 2.02 -2.12
N CYS A 7 -2.45 1.75 -2.14
CA CYS A 7 -3.26 1.72 -0.93
C CYS A 7 -4.27 0.58 -1.02
N MET A 8 -4.24 -0.35 -0.08
CA MET A 8 -5.31 -1.36 0.06
C MET A 8 -6.45 -0.78 0.91
N GLU A 9 -6.14 -0.48 2.17
CA GLU A 9 -7.06 0.06 3.17
C GLU A 9 -6.32 1.08 4.05
N SER A 10 -7.08 1.83 4.84
CA SER A 10 -6.55 2.79 5.81
C SER A 10 -7.27 2.66 7.14
N PHE A 11 -6.62 3.11 8.21
CA PHE A 11 -7.11 3.00 9.59
C PHE A 11 -7.30 4.41 10.17
N SER A 12 -8.22 4.59 11.13
CA SER A 12 -8.25 5.81 11.93
C SER A 12 -7.09 5.83 12.92
N TYR A 13 -6.72 7.01 13.41
CA TYR A 13 -5.66 7.12 14.41
C TYR A 13 -5.97 6.31 15.67
N ASP A 14 -7.21 6.39 16.17
CA ASP A 14 -7.66 5.58 17.31
C ASP A 14 -7.52 4.08 17.05
N ASN A 15 -7.85 3.62 15.84
CA ASN A 15 -7.70 2.21 15.48
C ASN A 15 -6.22 1.82 15.35
N VAL A 16 -5.34 2.71 14.90
CA VAL A 16 -3.88 2.47 14.93
C VAL A 16 -3.38 2.33 16.37
N ILE A 17 -3.87 3.17 17.30
CA ILE A 17 -3.56 3.02 18.73
C ILE A 17 -4.04 1.66 19.23
N LYS A 18 -5.30 1.27 18.96
CA LYS A 18 -5.84 -0.05 19.36
C LYS A 18 -5.01 -1.21 18.81
N ILE A 19 -4.67 -1.18 17.52
CA ILE A 19 -3.79 -2.19 16.92
C ILE A 19 -2.48 -2.26 17.71
N SER A 20 -1.84 -1.13 17.95
CA SER A 20 -0.58 -1.05 18.70
C SER A 20 -0.71 -1.63 20.12
N THR A 21 -1.70 -1.17 20.90
CA THR A 21 -1.78 -1.45 22.34
C THR A 21 -2.51 -2.75 22.66
N GLU A 22 -3.59 -3.07 21.96
CA GLU A 22 -4.42 -4.24 22.27
C GLU A 22 -3.97 -5.51 21.55
N ILE A 23 -3.48 -5.39 20.31
CA ILE A 23 -3.05 -6.54 19.50
C ILE A 23 -1.56 -6.81 19.68
N PHE A 24 -0.73 -5.77 19.62
CA PHE A 24 0.72 -5.90 19.72
C PHE A 24 1.28 -5.67 21.13
N ASN A 25 0.46 -5.23 22.09
CA ASN A 25 0.88 -4.88 23.45
C ASN A 25 2.09 -3.92 23.47
N LYS A 26 2.12 -2.96 22.55
CA LYS A 26 3.17 -1.95 22.44
C LYS A 26 2.56 -0.55 22.46
N LYS A 27 3.21 0.40 23.15
CA LYS A 27 2.87 1.82 23.02
C LYS A 27 3.34 2.34 21.68
N LEU A 28 2.53 3.19 21.04
CA LEU A 28 2.84 3.75 19.72
C LEU A 28 4.20 4.48 19.69
N GLU A 29 4.56 5.17 20.78
CA GLU A 29 5.83 5.88 20.94
C GLU A 29 7.07 4.96 20.89
N ASN A 30 6.90 3.66 21.13
CA ASN A 30 7.98 2.66 21.09
C ASN A 30 8.07 1.95 19.73
N ILE A 31 7.16 2.23 18.81
CA ILE A 31 7.15 1.64 17.47
C ILE A 31 8.07 2.44 16.56
N LEU A 32 8.98 1.74 15.88
CA LEU A 32 9.88 2.29 14.88
C LEU A 32 9.25 2.24 13.48
N LYS A 33 8.56 1.14 13.17
CA LYS A 33 7.95 0.93 11.85
C LYS A 33 6.72 0.02 11.96
N MET A 34 5.71 0.32 11.15
CA MET A 34 4.61 -0.58 10.83
C MET A 34 4.68 -0.95 9.35
N ASP A 35 4.32 -2.19 9.01
CA ASP A 35 4.27 -2.67 7.64
C ASP A 35 3.09 -3.64 7.42
N ILE A 36 2.60 -3.71 6.19
CA ILE A 36 1.62 -4.70 5.75
C ILE A 36 2.20 -5.43 4.54
N SER A 37 2.67 -6.65 4.76
CA SER A 37 3.31 -7.46 3.72
C SER A 37 3.08 -8.95 3.99
N GLY A 38 3.09 -9.76 2.93
CA GLY A 38 2.93 -11.22 3.05
C GLY A 38 1.64 -11.69 3.75
N GLY A 39 0.56 -10.90 3.71
CA GLY A 39 -0.71 -11.20 4.39
C GLY A 39 -0.66 -11.02 5.91
N LYS A 40 0.31 -10.24 6.42
CA LYS A 40 0.49 -9.96 7.85
C LYS A 40 0.55 -8.46 8.09
N PHE A 41 0.12 -8.05 9.28
CA PHE A 41 0.47 -6.75 9.85
C PHE A 41 1.72 -6.95 10.71
N ILE A 42 2.72 -6.09 10.52
CA ILE A 42 4.05 -6.23 11.11
C ILE A 42 4.37 -4.94 11.87
N VAL A 43 4.87 -5.07 13.10
CA VAL A 43 5.34 -3.98 13.93
C VAL A 43 6.79 -4.25 14.30
N LYS A 44 7.68 -3.30 13.98
CA LYS A 44 9.07 -3.27 14.43
C LYS A 44 9.21 -2.17 15.48
N ASP A 45 9.74 -2.49 16.65
CA ASP A 45 9.96 -1.52 17.70
C ASP A 45 11.35 -0.86 17.63
N LYS A 46 11.60 0.10 18.53
CA LYS A 46 12.87 0.84 18.63
C LYS A 46 14.07 -0.03 19.07
N ASN A 47 13.84 -1.21 19.62
CA ASN A 47 14.88 -2.20 19.93
C ASN A 47 15.11 -3.16 18.75
N GLU A 48 14.48 -2.87 17.59
CA GLU A 48 14.50 -3.68 16.39
C GLU A 48 13.78 -5.03 16.47
N GLU A 49 13.00 -5.27 17.53
CA GLU A 49 12.21 -6.49 17.64
C GLU A 49 10.97 -6.43 16.72
N GLU A 50 10.73 -7.50 15.97
CA GLU A 50 9.60 -7.63 15.07
C GLU A 50 8.51 -8.55 15.66
N ALA A 51 7.28 -8.03 15.70
CA ALA A 51 6.08 -8.81 15.96
C ALA A 51 5.17 -8.78 14.73
N LYS A 52 4.43 -9.87 14.48
CA LYS A 52 3.52 -9.96 13.34
C LYS A 52 2.26 -10.76 13.65
N VAL A 53 1.13 -10.30 13.12
CA VAL A 53 -0.15 -11.01 13.19
C VAL A 53 -0.74 -11.19 11.78
N PRO A 54 -1.55 -12.23 11.55
CA PRO A 54 -2.35 -12.35 10.33
C PRO A 54 -3.19 -11.09 10.06
N LEU A 55 -3.25 -10.65 8.81
CA LEU A 55 -3.98 -9.41 8.44
C LEU A 55 -5.47 -9.45 8.82
N LYS A 56 -6.09 -10.64 8.83
CA LYS A 56 -7.49 -10.85 9.24
C LYS A 56 -7.79 -10.38 10.68
N GLU A 57 -6.79 -10.29 11.54
CA GLU A 57 -6.95 -9.85 12.93
C GLU A 57 -7.09 -8.33 13.04
N VAL A 58 -6.64 -7.57 12.02
CA VAL A 58 -6.71 -6.11 12.00
C VAL A 58 -7.70 -5.56 10.99
N THR A 59 -8.10 -6.33 9.97
CA THR A 59 -8.95 -5.84 8.87
C THR A 59 -10.31 -5.28 9.30
N SER A 60 -10.87 -5.78 10.41
CA SER A 60 -12.13 -5.23 10.96
C SER A 60 -11.99 -3.81 11.51
N LEU A 61 -10.76 -3.34 11.73
CA LEU A 61 -10.45 -1.98 12.19
C LEU A 61 -10.18 -1.01 11.03
N ALA A 62 -10.20 -1.49 9.78
CA ALA A 62 -10.09 -0.62 8.61
C ALA A 62 -11.29 0.33 8.53
N ARG A 63 -11.10 1.49 7.89
CA ARG A 63 -12.19 2.44 7.65
C ARG A 63 -13.19 1.85 6.67
N ASP A 64 -14.48 1.87 7.02
CA ASP A 64 -15.55 1.34 6.18
C ASP A 64 -15.58 1.92 4.76
N VAL A 65 -15.22 3.20 4.61
CA VAL A 65 -15.17 3.89 3.30
C VAL A 65 -14.17 3.26 2.33
N CYS A 66 -13.12 2.60 2.83
CA CYS A 66 -12.15 1.90 1.98
C CYS A 66 -12.79 0.73 1.22
N HIS A 67 -13.87 0.15 1.74
CA HIS A 67 -14.59 -0.93 1.06
C HIS A 67 -15.36 -0.46 -0.18
N TYR A 68 -15.47 0.85 -0.43
CA TYR A 68 -16.05 1.43 -1.64
C TYR A 68 -14.97 1.98 -2.59
N CYS A 69 -13.69 1.78 -2.27
CA CYS A 69 -12.57 2.18 -3.12
C CYS A 69 -12.11 1.00 -3.98
N SER A 70 -12.14 1.16 -5.30
CA SER A 70 -11.68 0.15 -6.26
C SER A 70 -10.21 0.30 -6.68
N ASP A 71 -9.57 1.43 -6.39
CA ASP A 71 -8.23 1.75 -6.89
C ASP A 71 -7.14 1.37 -5.89
N LEU A 72 -6.29 0.40 -6.26
CA LEU A 72 -5.12 0.01 -5.48
C LEU A 72 -3.90 0.88 -5.78
N THR A 73 -3.71 1.25 -7.05
CA THR A 73 -2.42 1.69 -7.56
C THR A 73 -2.38 3.19 -7.87
N SER A 74 -3.31 3.98 -7.33
CA SER A 74 -3.43 5.41 -7.62
C SER A 74 -3.45 5.65 -9.12
N GLU A 75 -4.49 5.16 -9.80
CA GLU A 75 -4.61 5.11 -11.26
C GLU A 75 -4.58 6.48 -11.95
N PHE A 76 -4.88 7.55 -11.20
CA PHE A 76 -4.92 8.93 -11.69
C PHE A 76 -3.65 9.76 -11.40
N ALA A 77 -2.61 9.17 -10.80
CA ALA A 77 -1.35 9.87 -10.53
C ALA A 77 -0.44 9.92 -11.78
N ASP A 78 0.51 10.87 -11.83
CA ASP A 78 1.54 10.87 -12.87
C ASP A 78 2.53 9.70 -12.68
N ILE A 79 2.88 9.41 -11.43
CA ILE A 79 3.70 8.28 -11.00
C ILE A 79 3.01 7.60 -9.81
N SER A 80 2.89 6.28 -9.84
CA SER A 80 2.36 5.48 -8.74
C SER A 80 3.45 4.60 -8.13
N ILE A 81 3.56 4.58 -6.81
CA ILE A 81 4.65 3.89 -6.09
C ILE A 81 4.08 3.03 -4.96
N GLY A 82 4.59 1.81 -4.81
CA GLY A 82 4.27 0.98 -3.64
C GLY A 82 5.13 -0.26 -3.52
N SER A 83 4.98 -1.00 -2.41
CA SER A 83 5.83 -2.16 -2.10
C SER A 83 5.45 -3.44 -2.85
N ILE A 84 4.16 -3.62 -3.16
CA ILE A 84 3.63 -4.85 -3.77
C ILE A 84 4.33 -5.13 -5.10
N GLY A 85 4.82 -6.35 -5.30
CA GLY A 85 5.52 -6.77 -6.52
C GLY A 85 7.04 -6.68 -6.42
N SER A 86 7.56 -5.87 -5.50
CA SER A 86 9.00 -5.65 -5.31
C SER A 86 9.55 -6.33 -4.06
N SER A 87 10.86 -6.55 -4.05
CA SER A 87 11.63 -7.07 -2.92
C SER A 87 11.66 -6.08 -1.75
N ALA A 88 12.01 -6.54 -0.54
CA ALA A 88 12.30 -5.64 0.58
C ALA A 88 13.41 -4.63 0.19
N GLY A 89 13.21 -3.36 0.54
CA GLY A 89 14.11 -2.26 0.16
C GLY A 89 13.85 -1.69 -1.24
N TRP A 90 12.97 -2.30 -2.04
CA TRP A 90 12.60 -1.82 -3.37
C TRP A 90 11.13 -1.37 -3.40
N SER A 91 10.80 -0.56 -4.40
CA SER A 91 9.42 -0.15 -4.69
C SER A 91 9.06 -0.50 -6.13
N SER A 92 7.82 -0.94 -6.34
CA SER A 92 7.19 -0.98 -7.66
C SER A 92 6.81 0.43 -8.06
N VAL A 93 7.21 0.85 -9.25
CA VAL A 93 6.91 2.18 -9.81
C VAL A 93 6.17 2.00 -11.14
N ILE A 94 5.06 2.72 -11.31
CA ILE A 94 4.26 2.76 -12.54
C ILE A 94 4.18 4.22 -12.99
N THR A 95 4.78 4.54 -14.14
CA THR A 95 4.62 5.84 -14.79
C THR A 95 3.35 5.82 -15.67
N ARG A 96 2.54 6.88 -15.62
CA ARG A 96 1.24 6.90 -16.32
C ARG A 96 1.12 7.99 -17.37
N THR A 97 1.53 9.21 -17.01
CA THR A 97 1.45 10.37 -17.89
C THR A 97 2.80 10.67 -18.51
N LYS A 98 2.81 11.48 -19.57
CA LYS A 98 4.05 11.99 -20.16
C LYS A 98 4.91 12.72 -19.13
N VAL A 99 4.30 13.55 -18.27
CA VAL A 99 5.02 14.28 -17.22
C VAL A 99 5.66 13.33 -16.22
N GLY A 100 4.94 12.28 -15.78
CA GLY A 100 5.49 11.28 -14.86
C GLY A 100 6.61 10.46 -15.48
N ASN A 101 6.47 10.07 -16.75
CA ASN A 101 7.49 9.33 -17.47
C ASN A 101 8.76 10.16 -17.70
N ASP A 102 8.62 11.41 -18.13
CA ASP A 102 9.76 12.32 -18.36
C ASP A 102 10.50 12.59 -17.04
N LEU A 103 9.77 12.77 -15.93
CA LEU A 103 10.35 12.95 -14.60
C LEU A 103 11.12 11.70 -14.14
N PHE A 104 10.53 10.50 -14.27
CA PHE A 104 11.18 9.27 -13.82
C PHE A 104 12.42 8.94 -14.66
N ASN A 105 12.37 9.15 -15.99
CA ASN A 105 13.53 8.97 -16.85
C ASN A 105 14.67 9.93 -16.52
N LYS A 106 14.36 11.16 -16.07
CA LYS A 106 15.38 12.06 -15.56
C LYS A 106 16.07 11.50 -14.32
N LEU A 107 15.35 10.88 -13.39
CA LEU A 107 15.96 10.23 -12.21
C LEU A 107 16.91 9.11 -12.60
N ILE A 108 16.57 8.33 -13.64
CA ILE A 108 17.44 7.27 -14.18
C ILE A 108 18.69 7.88 -14.80
N ASN A 109 18.54 8.89 -15.66
CA ASN A 109 19.65 9.54 -16.36
C ASN A 109 20.62 10.25 -15.39
N ASP A 110 20.08 10.80 -14.30
CA ASP A 110 20.85 11.46 -13.25
C ASP A 110 21.46 10.45 -12.24
N ASN A 111 21.30 9.14 -12.47
CA ASN A 111 21.76 8.04 -11.60
C ASN A 111 21.26 8.15 -10.14
N LEU A 112 20.06 8.69 -9.94
CA LEU A 112 19.46 8.85 -8.61
C LEU A 112 18.70 7.62 -8.14
N VAL A 113 18.40 6.68 -9.05
CA VAL A 113 17.67 5.45 -8.76
C VAL A 113 18.28 4.26 -9.50
N GLU A 114 18.28 3.11 -8.85
CA GLU A 114 18.48 1.83 -9.52
C GLU A 114 17.15 1.31 -10.04
N VAL A 115 17.14 0.77 -11.26
CA VAL A 115 15.91 0.28 -11.92
C VAL A 115 16.07 -1.15 -12.42
N LYS A 116 14.99 -1.91 -12.29
CA LYS A 116 14.80 -3.24 -12.89
C LYS A 116 13.38 -3.29 -13.42
N ASP A 117 13.18 -3.98 -14.55
CA ASP A 117 11.85 -4.13 -15.10
C ASP A 117 10.97 -4.95 -14.14
N LEU A 118 9.81 -4.39 -13.78
CA LEU A 118 8.86 -5.02 -12.87
C LEU A 118 8.27 -6.33 -13.45
N ALA A 119 8.32 -6.51 -14.78
CA ALA A 119 7.95 -7.75 -15.45
C ALA A 119 8.98 -8.88 -15.25
N GLU A 120 10.24 -8.53 -14.99
CA GLU A 120 11.36 -9.48 -14.88
C GLU A 120 11.66 -9.89 -13.44
N VAL A 121 11.18 -9.13 -12.45
CA VAL A 121 11.34 -9.46 -11.03
C VAL A 121 10.22 -10.37 -10.52
N LYS A 122 10.50 -11.14 -9.46
CA LYS A 122 9.50 -11.95 -8.74
C LYS A 122 9.27 -11.37 -7.34
N PRO A 123 8.03 -11.23 -6.87
CA PRO A 123 6.79 -11.69 -7.50
C PRO A 123 6.29 -10.79 -8.67
N GLY A 124 6.79 -9.56 -8.78
CA GLY A 124 6.67 -8.70 -9.95
C GLY A 124 5.27 -8.20 -10.29
N PHE A 125 5.13 -7.73 -11.52
CA PHE A 125 3.90 -7.12 -12.04
C PHE A 125 2.67 -8.03 -11.93
N GLY A 126 2.85 -9.34 -12.07
CA GLY A 126 1.76 -10.33 -11.93
C GLY A 126 1.07 -10.25 -10.57
N LEU A 127 1.83 -10.06 -9.49
CA LEU A 127 1.26 -9.89 -8.16
C LEU A 127 0.53 -8.54 -8.03
N VAL A 128 1.09 -7.45 -8.56
CA VAL A 128 0.44 -6.13 -8.55
C VAL A 128 -0.93 -6.21 -9.21
N LYS A 129 -1.00 -6.81 -10.41
CA LYS A 129 -2.25 -7.01 -11.15
C LYS A 129 -3.26 -7.86 -10.36
N LYS A 130 -2.80 -8.95 -9.73
CA LYS A 130 -3.65 -9.81 -8.89
C LYS A 130 -4.26 -9.05 -7.72
N ILE A 131 -3.45 -8.32 -6.95
CA ILE A 131 -3.93 -7.61 -5.77
C ILE A 131 -4.85 -6.43 -6.17
N SER A 132 -4.54 -5.74 -7.27
CA SER A 132 -5.41 -4.68 -7.82
C SER A 132 -6.78 -5.23 -8.20
N GLY A 133 -6.81 -6.37 -8.90
CA GLY A 133 -8.05 -7.05 -9.26
C GLY A 133 -8.88 -7.50 -8.05
N ILE A 134 -8.23 -7.95 -6.97
CA ILE A 134 -8.90 -8.30 -5.71
C ILE A 134 -9.53 -7.08 -5.06
N LYS A 135 -8.83 -5.93 -5.01
CA LYS A 135 -9.39 -4.70 -4.44
C LYS A 135 -10.61 -4.25 -5.23
N ASN A 136 -10.49 -4.21 -6.55
CA ASN A 136 -11.58 -3.82 -7.44
C ASN A 136 -12.80 -4.74 -7.30
N SER A 137 -12.61 -6.06 -7.29
CA SER A 137 -13.73 -7.02 -7.20
C SER A 137 -14.43 -7.03 -5.85
N LYS A 138 -13.75 -6.63 -4.77
CA LYS A 138 -14.33 -6.50 -3.42
C LYS A 138 -14.98 -5.14 -3.15
N CYS A 139 -14.87 -4.19 -4.09
CA CYS A 139 -15.48 -2.88 -3.95
C CYS A 139 -17.01 -3.00 -3.82
N LYS A 140 -17.56 -2.49 -2.72
CA LYS A 140 -19.00 -2.43 -2.46
C LYS A 140 -19.66 -1.46 -3.44
N LYS A 141 -20.86 -1.80 -3.89
CA LYS A 141 -21.67 -0.92 -4.74
C LYS A 141 -22.26 0.21 -3.90
N ILE A 142 -22.29 1.40 -4.47
CA ILE A 142 -23.00 2.54 -3.90
C ILE A 142 -24.42 2.53 -4.49
N GLU A 143 -25.41 2.31 -3.63
CA GLU A 143 -26.82 2.41 -4.01
C GLU A 143 -27.33 3.83 -3.70
N PHE A 144 -27.59 4.61 -4.75
CA PHE A 144 -28.20 5.92 -4.60
C PHE A 144 -29.72 5.75 -4.49
N ASN A 145 -30.27 5.81 -3.27
CA ASN A 145 -31.70 5.94 -3.07
C ASN A 145 -32.13 7.38 -3.39
N VAL A 146 -32.22 7.71 -4.68
CA VAL A 146 -32.79 8.98 -5.12
C VAL A 146 -34.30 8.91 -4.87
N LYS A 147 -34.76 9.52 -3.77
CA LYS A 147 -36.17 9.86 -3.62
C LYS A 147 -36.51 10.86 -4.73
N LYS A 148 -37.29 10.42 -5.71
CA LYS A 148 -37.94 11.29 -6.69
C LYS A 148 -38.88 12.27 -5.99
#